data_AF-A0A427AU85-F1
#
_entry.id   AF-A0A427AU85-F1
#
_cell.length_a   1.000
_cell.length_b   1.000
_cell.length_c   1.000
_cell.angle_alpha   90.00
_cell.angle_beta   90.00
_cell.angle_gamma   90.00
#
_symmetry.space_group_name_H-M   'P 1'
#
loop_
_entity.id
_entity.type
_entity.pdbx_description
1 polymer ?
#
loop_
_entity_poly.entity_id
_entity_poly.type
_entity_poly.pdbx_seq_one_letter_code
_entity_poly.pdbx_strand_id
1 'polypeptide(L)'
;MKVDFPRWEEGDPIGWIVHVEWYFRFYRTVDATRVEIAAIHLKGDAIHWFNWYKYTHGSLSWYRFKEGLLNRFGSTDFDNIDGQLAKIR
;
A
#
# COMPACT_ATOMS: atom_id res chain seq x y z
N MET A 1 -4.04 -23.24 -4.51
CA MET A 1 -4.77 -22.10 -5.10
C MET A 1 -3.80 -20.94 -5.24
N LYS A 2 -3.75 -20.29 -6.41
CA LYS A 2 -2.92 -19.11 -6.66
C LYS A 2 -3.82 -17.88 -6.67
N VAL A 3 -3.54 -16.91 -5.81
CA VAL A 3 -4.15 -15.58 -5.83
C VAL A 3 -3.13 -14.67 -6.48
N ASP A 4 -3.55 -13.84 -7.43
CA ASP A 4 -2.66 -12.87 -8.06
C ASP A 4 -2.51 -11.63 -7.17
N PHE A 5 -1.33 -11.02 -7.18
CA PHE A 5 -1.11 -9.79 -6.44
C PHE A 5 -1.83 -8.63 -7.14
N PRO A 6 -2.60 -7.80 -6.41
CA PRO A 6 -3.35 -6.70 -7.01
C PRO A 6 -2.40 -5.63 -7.57
N ARG A 7 -2.59 -5.26 -8.84
CA ARG A 7 -1.81 -4.19 -9.48
C ARG A 7 -2.38 -2.82 -9.14
N TRP A 8 -1.49 -1.83 -9.04
CA TRP A 8 -1.88 -0.43 -8.83
C TRP A 8 -1.39 0.44 -9.99
N GLU A 9 -2.33 1.13 -10.63
CA GLU A 9 -2.06 2.13 -11.67
C GLU A 9 -2.70 3.47 -11.26
N GLU A 10 -4.01 3.47 -11.01
CA GLU A 10 -4.81 4.60 -10.53
C GLU A 10 -6.12 4.08 -9.89
N GLY A 11 -6.84 4.90 -9.12
CA GLY A 11 -8.15 4.54 -8.57
C GLY A 11 -8.25 4.63 -7.05
N ASP A 12 -8.92 3.66 -6.41
CA ASP A 12 -9.20 3.63 -4.96
C ASP A 12 -8.04 2.98 -4.17
N PRO A 13 -7.20 3.78 -3.47
CA PRO A 13 -6.06 3.25 -2.75
C PRO A 13 -6.47 2.43 -1.52
N ILE A 14 -7.64 2.68 -0.93
CA ILE A 14 -8.12 1.94 0.23
C ILE A 14 -8.50 0.53 -0.19
N GLY A 15 -9.32 0.40 -1.25
CA GLY A 15 -9.68 -0.90 -1.81
C GLY A 15 -8.45 -1.71 -2.20
N TRP A 16 -7.46 -1.08 -2.84
CA TRP A 16 -6.21 -1.74 -3.18
C TRP A 16 -5.44 -2.22 -1.94
N ILE A 17 -5.28 -1.37 -0.92
CA ILE A 17 -4.63 -1.74 0.35
C ILE A 17 -5.32 -2.94 0.98
N VAL A 18 -6.66 -2.95 1.05
CA VAL A 18 -7.43 -4.06 1.62
C VAL A 18 -7.12 -5.36 0.90
N HIS A 19 -7.13 -5.37 -0.44
CA HIS A 19 -6.81 -6.57 -1.22
C HIS A 19 -5.36 -7.04 -1.02
N VAL A 20 -4.40 -6.11 -0.93
CA VAL A 20 -2.99 -6.43 -0.62
C VAL A 20 -2.86 -7.06 0.76
N GLU A 21 -3.56 -6.55 1.77
CA GLU A 21 -3.52 -7.11 3.13
C GLU A 21 -4.09 -8.52 3.20
N TRP A 22 -5.18 -8.78 2.46
CA TRP A 22 -5.71 -10.14 2.32
C TRP A 22 -4.71 -11.07 1.65
N TYR A 23 -4.03 -10.62 0.59
CA TYR A 23 -2.96 -11.39 -0.05
C TYR A 23 -1.85 -11.74 0.94
N PHE A 24 -1.31 -10.75 1.67
CA PHE A 24 -0.25 -10.98 2.64
C PHE A 24 -0.68 -11.88 3.78
N ARG A 25 -1.93 -11.77 4.25
CA ARG A 25 -2.49 -12.66 5.26
C ARG A 25 -2.60 -14.09 4.74
N PHE A 26 -3.11 -14.29 3.53
CA PHE A 26 -3.27 -15.60 2.90
C PHE A 26 -1.93 -16.32 2.72
N TYR A 27 -0.90 -15.60 2.25
CA TYR A 27 0.44 -16.15 2.02
C TYR A 27 1.38 -16.05 3.23
N ARG A 28 0.90 -15.53 4.38
CA ARG A 28 1.70 -15.30 5.59
C ARG A 28 2.99 -14.52 5.30
N THR A 29 2.89 -13.51 4.45
CA THR A 29 4.03 -12.69 4.05
C THR A 29 4.58 -11.93 5.25
N VAL A 30 5.89 -12.09 5.49
CA VAL A 30 6.62 -11.41 6.56
C VAL A 30 6.63 -9.90 6.34
N ASP A 31 6.50 -9.13 7.43
CA ASP A 31 6.35 -7.66 7.34
C ASP A 31 7.51 -6.98 6.61
N ALA A 32 8.73 -7.50 6.76
CA ALA A 32 9.94 -6.96 6.14
C ALA A 32 9.90 -6.95 4.61
N THR A 33 9.15 -7.85 3.96
CA THR A 33 9.10 -7.96 2.49
C THR A 33 7.85 -7.34 1.87
N ARG A 34 6.86 -6.93 2.69
CA ARG A 34 5.57 -6.43 2.19
C ARG A 34 5.72 -5.21 1.29
N VAL A 35 6.52 -4.24 1.70
CA VAL A 35 6.73 -3.00 0.92
C VAL A 35 7.39 -3.31 -0.41
N GLU A 36 8.39 -4.20 -0.43
CA GLU A 36 9.08 -4.57 -1.67
C GLU A 36 8.15 -5.30 -2.64
N ILE A 37 7.35 -6.24 -2.15
CA ILE A 37 6.37 -6.97 -2.97
C ILE A 37 5.32 -6.01 -3.55
N ALA A 38 4.79 -5.10 -2.72
CA ALA A 38 3.83 -4.10 -3.15
C ALA A 38 4.42 -3.16 -4.22
N ALA A 39 5.66 -2.69 -4.02
CA ALA A 39 6.34 -1.77 -4.91
C ALA A 39 6.53 -2.32 -6.33
N ILE A 40 6.81 -3.62 -6.48
CA ILE A 40 6.97 -4.28 -7.79
C ILE A 40 5.69 -4.19 -8.64
N HIS A 41 4.53 -4.03 -7.99
CA HIS A 41 3.22 -3.99 -8.65
C HIS A 41 2.65 -2.57 -8.78
N LEU A 42 3.41 -1.55 -8.38
CA LEU A 42 3.11 -0.15 -8.67
C LEU A 42 3.53 0.19 -10.09
N LYS A 43 2.72 1.01 -10.76
CA LYS A 43 2.97 1.48 -12.12
C LYS A 43 2.64 2.97 -12.25
N GLY A 44 3.01 3.55 -13.39
CA GLY A 44 2.71 4.95 -13.71
C GLY A 44 3.26 5.91 -12.65
N ASP A 45 2.45 6.87 -12.22
CA ASP A 45 2.86 7.88 -11.24
C ASP A 45 3.15 7.30 -9.85
N ALA A 46 2.57 6.14 -9.52
CA ALA A 46 2.76 5.51 -8.23
C ALA A 46 4.18 4.98 -8.02
N ILE A 47 4.80 4.39 -9.05
CA ILE A 47 6.19 3.92 -8.92
C ILE A 47 7.18 5.10 -8.87
N HIS A 48 6.91 6.18 -9.61
CA HIS A 48 7.70 7.41 -9.54
C HIS A 48 7.63 8.04 -8.14
N TRP A 49 6.42 8.16 -7.60
CA TRP A 49 6.20 8.62 -6.23
C TRP A 49 6.91 7.73 -5.22
N PHE A 50 6.78 6.40 -5.32
CA PHE A 50 7.39 5.48 -4.36
C PHE A 50 8.92 5.60 -4.35
N ASN A 51 9.55 5.72 -5.53
CA ASN A 51 11.00 5.90 -5.63
C ASN A 51 11.46 7.17 -4.93
N TRP A 52 10.78 8.30 -5.16
CA TRP A 52 11.06 9.55 -4.45
C TRP A 52 10.81 9.40 -2.94
N TYR A 53 9.68 8.83 -2.54
CA TYR A 53 9.29 8.68 -1.15
C TYR A 53 10.29 7.82 -0.37
N LYS A 54 10.73 6.70 -0.94
CA LYS A 54 11.77 5.82 -0.40
C LYS A 54 13.13 6.51 -0.34
N TYR A 55 13.50 7.30 -1.35
CA TYR A 55 14.74 8.09 -1.31
C TYR A 55 14.74 9.08 -0.14
N THR A 56 13.61 9.76 0.11
CA THR A 56 13.50 10.76 1.17
C THR A 56 13.42 10.15 2.58
N HIS A 57 12.75 9.01 2.74
CA HIS A 57 12.47 8.44 4.07
C HIS A 57 13.29 7.19 4.41
N GLY A 58 14.05 6.66 3.46
CA GLY A 58 14.84 5.44 3.63
C GLY A 58 13.97 4.17 3.66
N SER A 59 14.28 3.26 4.58
CA SER A 59 13.53 2.01 4.74
C SER A 59 12.13 2.29 5.30
N LEU A 60 11.09 1.77 4.65
CA LEU A 60 9.71 2.01 5.00
C LEU A 60 9.09 0.77 5.65
N SER A 61 8.36 0.97 6.75
CA SER A 61 7.43 -0.04 7.24
C SER A 61 6.19 -0.11 6.36
N TRP A 62 5.48 -1.24 6.39
CA TRP A 62 4.20 -1.37 5.68
C TRP A 62 3.20 -0.28 6.08
N TYR A 63 3.16 0.08 7.36
CA TYR A 63 2.32 1.17 7.87
C TYR A 63 2.66 2.51 7.21
N ARG A 64 3.95 2.91 7.22
CA ARG A 64 4.39 4.19 6.62
C ARG A 64 4.18 4.22 5.11
N PHE A 65 4.35 3.09 4.44
CA PHE A 65 4.03 2.97 3.03
C PHE A 65 2.53 3.24 2.76
N LYS A 66 1.63 2.62 3.52
CA LYS A 66 0.17 2.86 3.38
C LYS A 66 -0.22 4.31 3.64
N GLU A 67 0.29 4.91 4.71
CA GLU A 67 0.05 6.33 5.00
C GLU A 67 0.52 7.23 3.86
N GLY A 68 1.74 7.01 3.37
CA GLY A 68 2.27 7.77 2.25
C GLY A 68 1.42 7.61 0.98
N LEU A 69 0.98 6.39 0.69
CA LEU A 69 0.13 6.10 -0.48
C LEU A 69 -1.21 6.82 -0.37
N LEU A 70 -1.86 6.76 0.79
CA LEU A 70 -3.14 7.43 1.04
C LEU A 70 -2.98 8.96 1.04
N ASN A 71 -1.90 9.50 1.59
CA ASN A 71 -1.64 10.94 1.54
C ASN A 71 -1.40 11.43 0.10
N ARG A 72 -0.87 10.58 -0.79
CA ARG A 72 -0.58 10.94 -2.18
C ARG A 72 -1.76 10.73 -3.12
N PHE A 73 -2.48 9.62 -2.96
CA PHE A 73 -3.48 9.14 -3.92
C PHE A 73 -4.88 8.99 -3.31
N GLY A 74 -5.03 9.17 -2.00
CA GLY A 74 -6.32 9.21 -1.35
C GLY A 74 -7.05 10.52 -1.63
N SER A 75 -8.38 10.45 -1.69
CA SER A 75 -9.22 11.65 -1.74
C SER A 75 -9.17 12.36 -0.39
N THR A 76 -9.19 13.70 -0.42
CA THR A 76 -9.22 14.59 0.75
C THR A 76 -10.46 14.44 1.63
N ASP A 77 -11.49 13.72 1.18
CA ASP A 77 -12.76 13.54 1.91
C ASP A 77 -12.67 12.56 3.08
N PHE A 78 -11.50 11.97 3.34
CA PHE A 78 -11.32 10.92 4.34
C PHE A 78 -10.30 11.28 5.41
N ASP A 79 -10.59 12.34 6.17
CA ASP A 79 -9.87 12.80 7.38
C ASP A 79 -9.87 11.79 8.56
N ASN A 80 -10.04 10.49 8.32
CA ASN A 80 -9.98 9.48 9.39
C ASN A 80 -9.39 8.15 8.90
N ILE A 81 -8.15 8.21 8.40
CA ILE A 81 -7.35 7.04 8.02
C ILE A 81 -7.20 6.07 9.20
N ASP A 82 -7.00 6.59 10.41
CA ASP A 82 -6.83 5.78 11.63
C ASP A 82 -8.10 4.98 11.97
N GLY A 83 -9.28 5.60 11.85
CA GLY A 83 -10.56 4.95 12.09
C GLY A 83 -10.94 3.90 11.05
N GLN A 84 -10.45 4.02 9.81
CA GLN A 84 -10.68 3.02 8.77
C GLN A 84 -9.70 1.83 8.88
N LEU A 85 -8.42 2.10 9.18
CA LEU A 85 -7.43 1.04 9.41
C LEU A 85 -7.74 0.21 10.67
N ALA A 86 -8.33 0.81 11.70
CA ALA A 86 -8.78 0.10 12.89
C ALA A 86 -9.89 -0.94 12.61
N LYS A 87 -10.71 -0.75 11.56
CA LYS A 87 -11.79 -1.68 11.19
C LYS A 87 -11.31 -2.93 10.46
N ILE A 88 -10.06 -2.96 10.01
CA ILE A 88 -9.46 -4.07 9.26
C ILE A 88 -8.64 -5.00 10.20
N ARG A 89 -8.48 -4.62 11.47
CA ARG A 89 -7.69 -5.36 12.46
C ARG A 89 -8.44 -6.55 13.06
#